data_AF-K5XTE6-F1
#
_entry.id   AF-K5XTE6-F1
#
_cell.length_a   1.000
_cell.length_b   1.000
_cell.length_c   1.000
_cell.angle_alpha   90.00
_cell.angle_beta   90.00
_cell.angle_gamma   90.00
#
_symmetry.space_group_name_H-M   'P 1'
#
loop_
_entity.id
_entity.type
_entity.pdbx_description
1 polymer ?
#
loop_
_entity_poly.entity_id
_entity_poly.type
_entity_poly.pdbx_seq_one_letter_code
_entity_poly.pdbx_strand_id
1 'polypeptide(L)'
;MDSLPFNPSSGSTDPLAPLLDLEPSIGSFFLGAIACVGLTGVTTLQAWLYFQRYPQDTVYLKILVLFVWTLEILRSAISIHGGYYYSVKHWGNLLALSKPIWSMKLMIMLTNVVELTVHGFFINKVWQATYGRAKILCILITLFALGDFAMGTVSYVLAVLESSYFNILRGTPSRYATAALCCAIGADWLITGALVKFFRSNKSEFPRTNRVLKKLIFYAVNMGLLTSLADVVVLVLANYPGWKSLNFYQLTVFEIVGNLYANTFLACLNARDMVSEGLSLDPPPLHTFSISFSRSGFGNSNGTTHSSSRAGGGGGGTASQGSHVSSADFEKSEIDDIDMVIRFRCQSHLPNSSFS
;
A
#
# COMPACT_ATOMS: atom_id res chain seq x y z
N MET A 1 -29.03 39.05 54.04
CA MET A 1 -29.76 39.82 53.03
C MET A 1 -28.79 40.88 52.54
N ASP A 2 -28.12 40.77 51.39
CA ASP A 2 -28.42 39.97 50.21
C ASP A 2 -27.12 39.50 49.53
N SER A 3 -27.06 38.20 49.30
CA SER A 3 -26.16 37.52 48.40
C SER A 3 -26.50 37.89 46.95
N LEU A 4 -25.63 38.63 46.28
CA LEU A 4 -25.72 38.80 44.83
C LEU A 4 -25.31 37.49 44.13
N PRO A 5 -26.08 37.01 43.15
CA PRO A 5 -25.83 35.74 42.50
C PRO A 5 -24.64 35.83 41.54
N PHE A 6 -23.68 34.92 41.71
CA PHE A 6 -22.69 34.59 40.70
C PHE A 6 -23.45 34.04 39.47
N ASN A 7 -23.47 34.81 38.39
CA ASN A 7 -24.05 34.41 37.13
C ASN A 7 -22.93 33.93 36.18
N PRO A 8 -22.73 32.62 35.96
CA PRO A 8 -21.81 32.14 34.95
C PRO A 8 -22.55 32.09 33.60
N SER A 9 -22.88 33.25 33.04
CA SER A 9 -23.36 33.34 31.65
C SER A 9 -22.88 34.64 30.99
N SER A 10 -21.60 34.66 30.68
CA SER A 10 -21.07 35.54 29.64
C SER A 10 -19.85 34.85 29.07
N GLY A 11 -19.97 34.44 27.80
CA GLY A 11 -18.93 33.73 27.09
C GLY A 11 -17.58 34.41 27.27
N SER A 12 -16.61 33.65 27.75
CA SER A 12 -15.20 33.93 27.53
C SER A 12 -14.91 33.70 26.05
N THR A 13 -15.44 34.58 25.20
CA THR A 13 -14.82 34.82 23.89
C THR A 13 -13.60 35.68 24.18
N ASP A 14 -12.46 35.03 24.35
CA ASP A 14 -11.17 35.71 24.26
C ASP A 14 -11.19 36.59 22.99
N PRO A 15 -11.13 37.93 23.09
CA PRO A 15 -11.27 38.82 21.94
C PRO A 15 -10.14 38.69 20.92
N LEU A 16 -9.12 37.90 21.24
CA LEU A 16 -7.93 37.64 20.41
C LEU A 16 -7.98 36.27 19.70
N ALA A 17 -8.98 35.44 19.97
CA ALA A 17 -9.05 34.07 19.45
C ALA A 17 -9.42 33.90 17.96
N PRO A 18 -10.10 34.84 17.24
CA PRO A 18 -10.50 34.54 15.86
C PRO A 18 -9.66 35.26 14.79
N LEU A 19 -8.41 35.67 15.07
CA LEU A 19 -7.64 36.41 14.05
C LEU A 19 -6.77 35.55 13.14
N LEU A 20 -6.56 34.25 13.43
CA LEU A 20 -5.82 33.36 12.53
C LEU A 20 -6.07 31.87 12.80
N ASP A 21 -7.24 31.34 12.44
CA ASP A 21 -7.46 29.90 12.50
C ASP A 21 -6.66 29.16 11.40
N LEU A 22 -5.47 28.71 11.77
CA LEU A 22 -4.54 27.97 10.90
C LEU A 22 -4.80 26.46 10.94
N GLU A 23 -5.68 25.99 11.82
CA GLU A 23 -5.98 24.57 12.01
C GLU A 23 -6.44 23.90 10.70
N PRO A 24 -7.36 24.49 9.89
CA PRO A 24 -7.79 23.89 8.62
C PRO A 24 -6.70 23.77 7.56
N SER A 25 -5.60 24.50 7.70
CA SER A 25 -4.48 24.51 6.74
C SER A 25 -3.27 23.77 7.29
N ILE A 26 -2.54 24.37 8.24
CA ILE A 26 -1.29 23.80 8.76
C ILE A 26 -1.58 22.59 9.63
N GLY A 27 -2.62 22.67 10.48
CA GLY A 27 -3.01 21.57 11.36
C GLY A 27 -3.42 20.33 10.60
N SER A 28 -4.30 20.48 9.60
CA SER A 28 -4.71 19.36 8.74
C SER A 28 -3.52 18.75 7.99
N PHE A 29 -2.70 19.58 7.34
CA PHE A 29 -1.52 19.09 6.61
C PHE A 29 -0.56 18.31 7.53
N PHE A 30 -0.32 18.79 8.75
CA PHE A 30 0.55 18.13 9.71
C PHE A 30 0.06 16.72 10.08
N LEU A 31 -1.24 16.52 10.26
CA LEU A 31 -1.83 15.20 10.48
C LEU A 31 -1.60 14.28 9.27
N GLY A 32 -1.73 14.81 8.06
CA GLY A 32 -1.45 14.10 6.82
C GLY A 32 0.01 13.66 6.73
N ALA A 33 0.94 14.56 7.04
CA ALA A 33 2.38 14.26 7.05
C ALA A 33 2.74 13.17 8.08
N ILE A 34 2.17 13.21 9.29
CA ILE A 34 2.38 12.15 10.30
C ILE A 34 1.87 10.80 9.78
N ALA A 35 0.66 10.78 9.21
CA ALA A 35 0.08 9.56 8.65
C ALA A 35 0.93 9.02 7.48
N CYS A 36 1.41 9.91 6.60
CA CYS A 36 2.30 9.60 5.49
C CYS A 36 3.60 8.95 5.97
N VAL A 37 4.28 9.54 6.96
CA VAL A 37 5.50 8.98 7.57
C VAL A 37 5.22 7.61 8.21
N GLY A 38 4.13 7.47 8.95
CA GLY A 38 3.73 6.20 9.57
C GLY A 38 3.52 5.09 8.52
N LEU A 39 2.82 5.41 7.43
CA LEU A 39 2.59 4.46 6.35
C LEU A 39 3.84 4.16 5.52
N THR A 40 4.76 5.12 5.36
CA THR A 40 6.10 4.85 4.79
C THR A 40 6.88 3.86 5.66
N GLY A 41 6.69 3.89 6.98
CA GLY A 41 7.19 2.87 7.90
C GLY A 41 6.64 1.47 7.58
N VAL A 42 5.33 1.36 7.33
CA VAL A 42 4.69 0.11 6.90
C VAL A 42 5.24 -0.35 5.56
N THR A 43 5.37 0.55 4.57
CA THR A 43 5.97 0.26 3.25
C THR A 43 7.38 -0.30 3.41
N THR A 44 8.18 0.30 4.30
CA THR A 44 9.55 -0.15 4.57
C THR A 44 9.59 -1.55 5.18
N LEU A 45 8.71 -1.84 6.15
CA LEU A 45 8.60 -3.18 6.71
C LEU A 45 8.19 -4.21 5.65
N GLN A 46 7.20 -3.89 4.82
CA GLN A 46 6.74 -4.78 3.75
C GLN A 46 7.82 -5.01 2.69
N ALA A 47 8.59 -3.99 2.32
CA ALA A 47 9.71 -4.11 1.40
C ALA A 47 10.83 -4.98 1.99
N TRP A 48 11.15 -4.80 3.27
CA TRP A 48 12.13 -5.62 3.97
C TRP A 48 11.71 -7.10 4.02
N LEU A 49 10.46 -7.38 4.39
CA LEU A 49 9.91 -8.73 4.38
C LEU A 49 9.98 -9.37 2.99
N TYR A 50 9.68 -8.59 1.94
CA TYR A 50 9.77 -9.07 0.56
C TYR A 50 11.18 -9.56 0.21
N PHE A 51 12.21 -8.76 0.50
CA PHE A 51 13.59 -9.13 0.20
C PHE A 51 14.10 -10.33 1.00
N GLN A 52 13.57 -10.55 2.21
CA GLN A 52 13.93 -11.73 3.00
C GLN A 52 13.29 -13.01 2.47
N ARG A 53 12.00 -12.96 2.12
CA ARG A 53 11.23 -14.17 1.82
C ARG A 53 11.28 -14.59 0.36
N TYR A 54 11.50 -13.66 -0.57
CA TYR A 54 11.53 -13.94 -2.01
C TYR A 54 12.91 -13.72 -2.64
N PRO A 55 13.98 -14.40 -2.16
CA PRO A 55 15.31 -14.25 -2.76
C PRO A 55 15.37 -14.80 -4.20
N GLN A 56 14.45 -15.67 -4.59
CA GLN A 56 14.39 -16.29 -5.92
C GLN A 56 13.48 -15.54 -6.92
N ASP A 57 12.81 -14.47 -6.51
CA ASP A 57 11.97 -13.69 -7.42
C ASP A 57 12.79 -13.00 -8.52
N THR A 58 12.14 -12.75 -9.66
CA THR A 58 12.76 -12.11 -10.82
C THR A 58 13.38 -10.75 -10.48
N VAL A 59 14.51 -10.44 -11.12
CA VAL A 59 15.21 -9.16 -10.94
C VAL A 59 14.29 -7.97 -11.23
N TYR A 60 13.38 -8.10 -12.19
CA TYR A 60 12.36 -7.09 -12.50
C TYR A 60 11.51 -6.72 -11.26
N LEU A 61 10.97 -7.70 -10.53
CA LEU A 61 10.15 -7.43 -9.35
C LEU A 61 10.97 -6.80 -8.22
N LYS A 62 12.22 -7.23 -8.03
CA LYS A 62 13.13 -6.64 -7.04
C LYS A 62 13.44 -5.18 -7.33
N ILE A 63 13.72 -4.84 -8.60
CA ILE A 63 13.93 -3.45 -9.03
C ILE A 63 12.65 -2.64 -8.80
N LEU A 64 11.48 -3.18 -9.15
CA LEU A 64 10.20 -2.50 -8.97
C LEU A 64 9.91 -2.20 -7.50
N VAL A 65 10.14 -3.17 -6.61
CA VAL A 65 9.99 -3.00 -5.15
C VAL A 65 10.95 -1.94 -4.61
N LEU A 66 12.23 -2.00 -5.00
CA LEU A 66 13.22 -1.00 -4.58
C LEU A 66 12.85 0.40 -5.08
N PHE A 67 12.36 0.49 -6.31
CA PHE A 67 11.94 1.75 -6.93
C PHE A 67 10.76 2.39 -6.18
N VAL A 68 9.66 1.64 -5.96
CA VAL A 68 8.48 2.13 -5.22
C VAL A 68 8.87 2.52 -3.79
N TRP A 69 9.68 1.70 -3.10
CA TRP A 69 10.15 2.02 -1.75
C TRP A 69 10.98 3.31 -1.70
N THR A 70 11.87 3.51 -2.67
CA THR A 70 12.69 4.73 -2.76
C THR A 70 11.83 5.97 -3.01
N LEU A 71 10.82 5.86 -3.89
CA LEU A 71 9.86 6.94 -4.13
C LEU A 71 9.09 7.31 -2.86
N GLU A 72 8.66 6.32 -2.07
CA GLU A 72 7.94 6.56 -0.82
C GLU A 72 8.80 7.23 0.26
N ILE A 73 10.10 6.89 0.34
CA ILE A 73 11.05 7.61 1.20
C ILE A 73 11.20 9.05 0.74
N LEU A 74 11.39 9.26 -0.56
CA LEU A 74 11.56 10.60 -1.13
C LEU A 74 10.31 11.47 -0.90
N ARG A 75 9.12 10.91 -1.12
CA ARG A 75 7.84 11.57 -0.91
C ARG A 75 7.66 11.96 0.56
N SER A 76 7.97 11.05 1.48
CA SER A 76 7.93 11.32 2.92
C SER A 76 8.93 12.41 3.34
N ALA A 77 10.16 12.40 2.81
CA ALA A 77 11.17 13.42 3.12
C ALA A 77 10.74 14.82 2.63
N ILE A 78 10.12 14.89 1.45
CA ILE A 78 9.59 16.14 0.87
C ILE A 78 8.37 16.64 1.68
N SER A 79 7.51 15.73 2.13
CA SER A 79 6.39 16.05 3.03
C SER A 79 6.88 16.65 4.35
N ILE A 80 7.89 16.03 4.99
CA ILE A 80 8.53 16.56 6.21
C ILE A 80 9.12 17.95 5.96
N HIS A 81 9.80 18.16 4.83
CA HIS A 81 10.35 19.47 4.48
C HIS A 81 9.26 20.53 4.31
N GLY A 82 8.14 20.20 3.65
CA GLY A 82 6.98 21.08 3.54
C GLY A 82 6.38 21.42 4.92
N GLY A 83 6.20 20.41 5.77
CA GLY A 83 5.68 20.56 7.13
C GLY A 83 6.56 21.44 8.00
N TYR A 84 7.87 21.22 7.97
CA TYR A 84 8.84 22.04 8.71
C TYR A 84 8.86 23.50 8.22
N TYR A 85 8.77 23.70 6.90
CA TYR A 85 8.77 25.04 6.32
C TYR A 85 7.57 25.88 6.78
N TYR A 86 6.36 25.34 6.70
CA TYR A 86 5.14 26.05 7.09
C TYR A 86 4.93 26.12 8.59
N SER A 87 5.27 25.05 9.34
CA SER A 87 4.95 24.95 10.77
C SER A 87 6.04 25.51 11.68
N VAL A 88 7.31 25.53 11.26
CA VAL A 88 8.41 25.99 12.12
C VAL A 88 9.03 27.26 11.57
N LYS A 89 9.52 27.21 10.32
CA LYS A 89 10.30 28.32 9.75
C LYS A 89 9.46 29.58 9.50
N HIS A 90 8.23 29.40 9.03
CA HIS A 90 7.32 30.50 8.67
C HIS A 90 6.02 30.47 9.50
N TRP A 91 6.11 30.06 10.76
CA TRP A 91 4.98 30.03 11.67
C TRP A 91 4.27 31.40 11.72
N GLY A 92 2.93 31.38 11.63
CA GLY A 92 2.11 32.59 11.65
C GLY A 92 2.20 33.48 10.40
N ASN A 93 3.03 33.15 9.40
CA ASN A 93 3.17 33.95 8.18
C ASN A 93 2.19 33.49 7.09
N LEU A 94 1.04 34.17 7.01
CA LEU A 94 0.01 33.91 5.99
C LEU A 94 0.50 34.09 4.54
N LEU A 95 1.45 35.00 4.30
CA LEU A 95 1.96 35.22 2.96
C LEU A 95 2.82 34.06 2.49
N ALA A 96 3.59 33.45 3.40
CA ALA A 96 4.31 32.21 3.12
C ALA A 96 3.31 31.07 2.88
N LEU A 97 2.27 30.95 3.71
CA LEU A 97 1.25 29.89 3.59
C LEU A 97 0.41 29.99 2.31
N SER A 98 0.17 31.18 1.79
CA SER A 98 -0.55 31.36 0.51
C SER A 98 0.30 30.97 -0.71
N LYS A 99 1.61 30.79 -0.54
CA LYS A 99 2.55 30.45 -1.61
C LYS A 99 3.01 28.98 -1.50
N PRO A 100 2.80 28.17 -2.54
CA PRO A 100 3.24 26.78 -2.59
C PRO A 100 4.75 26.66 -2.72
N ILE A 101 5.39 26.00 -1.75
CA ILE A 101 6.80 25.65 -1.79
C ILE A 101 7.02 24.53 -2.82
N TRP A 102 8.20 24.55 -3.46
CA TRP A 102 8.57 23.58 -4.50
C TRP A 102 8.36 22.12 -4.08
N SER A 103 8.61 21.78 -2.81
CA SER A 103 8.46 20.43 -2.27
C SER A 103 7.02 19.92 -2.39
N MET A 104 6.05 20.75 -2.04
CA MET A 104 4.63 20.39 -2.10
C MET A 104 4.16 20.22 -3.54
N LYS A 105 4.74 20.99 -4.47
CA LYS A 105 4.46 20.83 -5.90
C LYS A 105 5.04 19.51 -6.42
N LEU A 106 6.29 19.22 -6.08
CA LEU A 106 6.99 18.00 -6.52
C LEU A 106 6.31 16.73 -6.01
N MET A 107 5.69 16.78 -4.84
CA MET A 107 4.92 15.66 -4.29
C MET A 107 3.86 15.14 -5.27
N ILE A 108 3.15 16.03 -5.99
CA ILE A 108 2.14 15.65 -6.99
C ILE A 108 2.75 14.73 -8.04
N MET A 109 3.90 15.11 -8.59
CA MET A 109 4.58 14.31 -9.62
C MET A 109 5.04 12.95 -9.07
N LEU A 110 5.56 12.92 -7.84
CA LEU A 110 5.99 11.66 -7.22
C LEU A 110 4.82 10.69 -7.00
N THR A 111 3.67 11.20 -6.52
CA THR A 111 2.46 10.39 -6.37
C THR A 111 2.02 9.79 -7.71
N ASN A 112 1.94 10.61 -8.77
CA ASN A 112 1.56 10.12 -10.11
C ASN A 112 2.49 9.03 -10.64
N VAL A 113 3.80 9.12 -10.35
CA VAL A 113 4.78 8.09 -10.75
C VAL A 113 4.57 6.80 -9.97
N VAL A 114 4.28 6.88 -8.66
CA VAL A 114 3.94 5.70 -7.85
C VAL A 114 2.67 5.04 -8.39
N GLU A 115 1.60 5.81 -8.63
CA GLU A 115 0.32 5.32 -9.17
C GLU A 115 0.50 4.62 -10.51
N LEU A 116 1.15 5.27 -11.48
CA LEU A 116 1.42 4.68 -12.80
C LEU A 116 2.19 3.35 -12.68
N THR A 117 3.18 3.32 -11.79
CA THR A 117 4.00 2.12 -11.55
C THR A 117 3.14 0.98 -10.98
N VAL A 118 2.29 1.29 -10.01
CA VAL A 118 1.41 0.31 -9.34
C VAL A 118 0.31 -0.17 -10.29
N HIS A 119 -0.34 0.71 -11.05
CA HIS A 119 -1.28 0.32 -12.09
C HIS A 119 -0.63 -0.56 -13.15
N GLY A 120 0.57 -0.22 -13.60
CA GLY A 120 1.35 -1.05 -14.53
C GLY A 120 1.58 -2.48 -14.02
N PHE A 121 1.92 -2.62 -12.74
CA PHE A 121 2.03 -3.91 -12.09
C PHE A 121 0.71 -4.69 -12.09
N PHE A 122 -0.39 -4.04 -11.70
CA PHE A 122 -1.70 -4.70 -11.63
C PHE A 122 -2.28 -5.03 -13.01
N ILE A 123 -2.02 -4.22 -14.04
CA ILE A 123 -2.35 -4.54 -15.43
C ILE A 123 -1.66 -5.83 -15.84
N ASN A 124 -0.36 -5.97 -15.54
CA ASN A 124 0.38 -7.21 -15.82
C ASN A 124 -0.22 -8.41 -15.06
N LYS A 125 -0.64 -8.23 -13.80
CA LYS A 125 -1.35 -9.27 -13.05
C LYS A 125 -2.68 -9.66 -13.69
N VAL A 126 -3.48 -8.71 -14.15
CA VAL A 126 -4.73 -8.96 -14.87
C VAL A 126 -4.49 -9.68 -16.20
N TRP A 127 -3.43 -9.31 -16.94
CA TRP A 127 -3.05 -9.96 -18.18
C TRP A 127 -2.68 -11.43 -17.96
N GLN A 128 -1.81 -11.69 -16.98
CA GLN A 128 -1.40 -13.05 -16.60
C GLN A 128 -2.58 -13.88 -16.10
N ALA A 129 -3.40 -13.32 -15.23
CA ALA A 129 -4.62 -13.94 -14.73
C ALA A 129 -5.54 -14.35 -15.90
N THR A 130 -5.79 -13.46 -16.85
CA THR A 130 -6.71 -13.75 -17.96
C THR A 130 -6.10 -14.60 -19.08
N TYR A 131 -4.88 -15.13 -18.91
CA TYR A 131 -4.15 -15.87 -19.94
C TYR A 131 -4.08 -15.10 -21.28
N GLY A 132 -3.99 -13.77 -21.22
CA GLY A 132 -3.97 -12.89 -22.40
C GLY A 132 -5.27 -12.82 -23.20
N ARG A 133 -6.38 -13.39 -22.70
CA ARG A 133 -7.69 -13.36 -23.39
C ARG A 133 -8.41 -12.03 -23.22
N ALA A 134 -8.16 -11.28 -22.15
CA ALA A 134 -8.84 -10.02 -21.85
C ALA A 134 -8.12 -8.79 -22.43
N LYS A 135 -7.76 -8.82 -23.72
CA LYS A 135 -6.98 -7.76 -24.37
C LYS A 135 -7.65 -6.39 -24.30
N ILE A 136 -8.94 -6.34 -24.63
CA ILE A 136 -9.74 -5.10 -24.62
C ILE A 136 -9.76 -4.49 -23.21
N LEU A 137 -9.93 -5.33 -22.18
CA LEU A 137 -9.95 -4.88 -20.79
C LEU A 137 -8.59 -4.30 -20.36
N CYS A 138 -7.49 -4.96 -20.71
CA CYS A 138 -6.16 -4.47 -20.39
C CYS A 138 -5.85 -3.15 -21.12
N ILE A 139 -6.24 -3.02 -22.39
CA ILE A 139 -6.13 -1.77 -23.14
C ILE A 139 -6.93 -0.66 -22.45
N LEU A 140 -8.17 -0.95 -22.03
CA LEU A 140 -9.00 0.01 -21.32
C LEU A 140 -8.37 0.46 -20.01
N ILE A 141 -7.89 -0.45 -19.17
CA ILE A 141 -7.21 -0.11 -17.91
C ILE A 141 -5.96 0.74 -18.19
N THR A 142 -5.15 0.37 -19.19
CA THR A 142 -3.97 1.16 -19.57
C THR A 142 -4.35 2.57 -20.03
N LEU A 143 -5.46 2.74 -20.77
CA LEU A 143 -5.94 4.07 -21.16
C LEU A 143 -6.33 4.92 -19.95
N PHE A 144 -7.00 4.33 -18.95
CA PHE A 144 -7.31 5.02 -17.70
C PHE A 144 -6.05 5.39 -16.92
N ALA A 145 -5.09 4.47 -16.74
CA ALA A 145 -3.84 4.72 -16.04
C ALA A 145 -2.96 5.78 -16.74
N LEU A 146 -2.89 5.76 -18.08
CA LEU A 146 -2.18 6.79 -18.85
C LEU A 146 -2.92 8.13 -18.83
N GLY A 147 -4.25 8.10 -18.82
CA GLY A 147 -5.08 9.30 -18.69
C GLY A 147 -4.86 9.98 -17.34
N ASP A 148 -4.84 9.20 -16.26
CA ASP A 148 -4.49 9.66 -14.91
C ASP A 148 -3.10 10.31 -14.89
N PHE A 149 -2.07 9.59 -15.32
CA PHE A 149 -0.70 10.12 -15.37
C PHE A 149 -0.57 11.40 -16.23
N ALA A 150 -1.23 11.44 -17.39
CA ALA A 150 -1.19 12.60 -18.28
C ALA A 150 -1.87 13.82 -17.63
N MET A 151 -3.08 13.66 -17.10
CA MET A 151 -3.83 14.74 -16.46
C MET A 151 -3.14 15.20 -15.16
N GLY A 152 -2.59 14.28 -14.38
CA GLY A 152 -1.78 14.57 -13.21
C GLY A 152 -0.50 15.34 -13.55
N THR A 153 0.16 14.98 -14.66
CA THR A 153 1.36 15.70 -15.14
C THR A 153 1.01 17.12 -15.60
N VAL A 154 -0.11 17.30 -16.32
CA VAL A 154 -0.60 18.64 -16.70
C VAL A 154 -0.92 19.46 -15.44
N SER A 155 -1.59 18.87 -14.45
CA SER A 155 -1.85 19.51 -13.15
C SER A 155 -0.55 19.96 -12.48
N TYR A 156 0.47 19.10 -12.44
CA TYR A 156 1.79 19.44 -11.89
C TYR A 156 2.46 20.60 -12.63
N VAL A 157 2.50 20.56 -13.97
CA VAL A 157 3.12 21.63 -14.77
C VAL A 157 2.43 22.97 -14.51
N LEU A 158 1.09 22.99 -14.52
CA LEU A 158 0.34 24.21 -14.22
C LEU A 158 0.54 24.67 -12.77
N ALA A 159 0.65 23.74 -11.81
CA ALA A 159 0.95 24.04 -10.42
C ALA A 159 2.35 24.64 -10.23
N VAL A 160 3.34 24.22 -11.02
CA VAL A 160 4.70 24.80 -11.02
C VAL A 160 4.68 26.25 -11.48
N LEU A 161 3.91 26.54 -12.53
CA LEU A 161 3.76 27.90 -13.09
C LEU A 161 2.94 28.83 -12.18
N GLU A 162 2.07 28.27 -11.35
CA GLU A 162 1.20 29.04 -10.47
C GLU A 162 1.90 29.44 -9.15
N SER A 163 1.65 30.67 -8.71
CA SER A 163 2.31 31.26 -7.52
C SER A 163 1.42 31.27 -6.27
N SER A 164 0.12 31.01 -6.42
CA SER A 164 -0.86 31.04 -5.34
C SER A 164 -1.50 29.66 -5.11
N TYR A 165 -1.53 29.20 -3.86
CA TYR A 165 -2.23 27.96 -3.47
C TYR A 165 -3.71 28.00 -3.82
N PHE A 166 -4.35 29.17 -3.71
CA PHE A 166 -5.76 29.31 -4.04
C PHE A 166 -6.02 28.96 -5.52
N ASN A 167 -5.18 29.46 -6.42
CA ASN A 167 -5.28 29.17 -7.84
C ASN A 167 -4.94 27.71 -8.16
N ILE A 168 -4.00 27.09 -7.43
CA ILE A 168 -3.71 25.66 -7.60
C ILE A 168 -4.90 24.80 -7.17
N LEU A 169 -5.48 25.07 -6.01
CA LEU A 169 -6.53 24.25 -5.41
C LEU A 169 -7.94 24.53 -5.97
N ARG A 170 -8.19 25.72 -6.54
CA ARG A 170 -9.52 26.12 -7.07
C ARG A 170 -9.53 26.45 -8.55
N GLY A 171 -8.37 26.72 -9.13
CA GLY A 171 -8.24 27.12 -10.53
C GLY A 171 -8.11 25.93 -11.49
N THR A 172 -7.48 26.20 -12.62
CA THR A 172 -7.27 25.21 -13.69
C THR A 172 -6.49 23.97 -13.24
N PRO A 173 -5.39 24.05 -12.45
CA PRO A 173 -4.66 22.86 -12.01
C PRO A 173 -5.56 21.85 -11.27
N SER A 174 -6.42 22.34 -10.38
CA SER A 174 -7.38 21.51 -9.63
C SER A 174 -8.35 20.72 -10.51
N ARG A 175 -8.76 21.29 -11.65
CA ARG A 175 -9.64 20.60 -12.61
C ARG A 175 -8.93 19.41 -13.27
N TYR A 176 -7.66 19.58 -13.63
CA TYR A 176 -6.83 18.50 -14.16
C TYR A 176 -6.53 17.45 -13.08
N ALA A 177 -6.26 17.86 -11.84
CA ALA A 177 -6.11 16.94 -10.71
C ALA A 177 -7.39 16.12 -10.46
N THR A 178 -8.56 16.75 -10.51
CA THR A 178 -9.86 16.07 -10.36
C THR A 178 -10.08 15.05 -11.47
N ALA A 179 -9.77 15.42 -12.72
CA ALA A 179 -9.87 14.50 -13.84
C ALA A 179 -8.89 13.31 -13.73
N ALA A 180 -7.67 13.55 -13.23
CA ALA A 180 -6.69 12.51 -12.94
C ALA A 180 -7.25 11.49 -11.92
N LEU A 181 -7.75 11.97 -10.78
CA LEU A 181 -8.39 11.13 -9.76
C LEU A 181 -9.57 10.31 -10.30
N CYS A 182 -10.42 10.91 -11.17
CA CYS A 182 -11.49 10.16 -11.84
C CYS A 182 -10.93 9.01 -12.70
N CYS A 183 -9.83 9.25 -13.39
CA CYS A 183 -9.15 8.23 -14.18
C CYS A 183 -8.55 7.13 -13.30
N ALA A 184 -7.92 7.50 -12.18
CA ALA A 184 -7.36 6.56 -11.19
C ALA A 184 -8.44 5.64 -10.61
N ILE A 185 -9.56 6.21 -10.13
CA ILE A 185 -10.72 5.45 -9.62
C ILE A 185 -11.25 4.49 -10.70
N GLY A 186 -11.34 4.96 -11.95
CA GLY A 186 -11.75 4.12 -13.08
C GLY A 186 -10.81 2.94 -13.32
N ALA A 187 -9.50 3.16 -13.27
CA ALA A 187 -8.49 2.11 -13.40
C ALA A 187 -8.62 1.09 -12.26
N ASP A 188 -8.73 1.55 -11.01
CA ASP A 188 -8.85 0.72 -9.83
C ASP A 188 -10.10 -0.17 -9.86
N TRP A 189 -11.25 0.38 -10.25
CA TRP A 189 -12.50 -0.39 -10.36
C TRP A 189 -12.41 -1.45 -11.44
N LEU A 190 -11.81 -1.13 -12.59
CA LEU A 190 -11.58 -2.10 -13.66
C LEU A 190 -10.60 -3.20 -13.25
N ILE A 191 -9.49 -2.85 -12.60
CA ILE A 191 -8.49 -3.80 -12.09
C ILE A 191 -9.14 -4.73 -11.04
N THR A 192 -9.82 -4.14 -10.06
CA THR A 192 -10.48 -4.88 -8.98
C THR A 192 -11.55 -5.81 -9.54
N GLY A 193 -12.41 -5.30 -10.42
CA GLY A 193 -13.44 -6.09 -11.10
C GLY A 193 -12.85 -7.23 -11.93
N ALA A 194 -11.74 -6.98 -12.64
CA ALA A 194 -11.04 -7.99 -13.43
C ALA A 194 -10.49 -9.12 -12.56
N LEU A 195 -9.77 -8.78 -11.48
CA LEU A 195 -9.19 -9.75 -10.56
C LEU A 195 -10.29 -10.55 -9.85
N VAL A 196 -11.35 -9.90 -9.38
CA VAL A 196 -12.52 -10.57 -8.76
C VAL A 196 -13.17 -11.54 -9.72
N LYS A 197 -13.45 -11.12 -10.97
CA LYS A 197 -14.09 -11.98 -11.97
C LYS A 197 -13.20 -13.18 -12.30
N PHE A 198 -11.91 -12.95 -12.53
CA PHE A 198 -10.95 -14.01 -12.82
C PHE A 198 -10.93 -15.08 -11.73
N PHE A 199 -10.78 -14.66 -10.48
CA PHE A 199 -10.68 -15.59 -9.37
C PHE A 199 -12.02 -16.28 -9.07
N ARG A 200 -13.18 -15.64 -9.32
CA ARG A 200 -14.48 -16.31 -9.19
C ARG A 200 -14.70 -17.39 -10.27
N SER A 201 -14.19 -17.17 -11.48
CA SER A 201 -14.34 -18.11 -12.59
C SER A 201 -13.37 -19.29 -12.50
N ASN A 202 -12.19 -19.12 -11.90
CA ASN A 202 -11.16 -20.15 -11.78
C ASN A 202 -11.18 -20.84 -10.41
N LYS A 203 -12.34 -21.36 -9.99
CA LYS A 203 -12.40 -22.26 -8.83
C LYS A 203 -11.56 -23.50 -9.15
N SER A 204 -10.53 -23.73 -8.35
CA SER A 204 -9.71 -24.93 -8.45
C SER A 204 -10.48 -26.11 -7.88
N GLU A 205 -10.21 -27.32 -8.37
CA GLU A 205 -10.75 -28.55 -7.79
C GLU A 205 -10.12 -28.84 -6.41
N PHE A 206 -8.98 -28.23 -6.10
CA PHE A 206 -8.27 -28.40 -4.84
C PHE A 206 -8.76 -27.42 -3.76
N PRO A 207 -9.22 -27.92 -2.58
CA PRO A 207 -9.70 -27.08 -1.48
C PRO A 207 -8.64 -26.10 -0.93
N ARG A 208 -7.35 -26.46 -0.97
CA ARG A 208 -6.22 -25.59 -0.56
C ARG A 208 -6.14 -24.37 -1.47
N THR A 209 -6.12 -24.57 -2.78
CA THR A 209 -6.09 -23.51 -3.80
C THR A 209 -7.30 -22.58 -3.71
N ASN A 210 -8.49 -23.10 -3.43
CA ASN A 210 -9.69 -22.27 -3.25
C ASN A 210 -9.63 -21.35 -2.02
N ARG A 211 -8.96 -21.76 -0.93
CA ARG A 211 -8.77 -20.90 0.25
C ARG A 211 -7.81 -19.75 -0.02
N VAL A 212 -6.72 -20.06 -0.73
CA VAL A 212 -5.74 -19.09 -1.23
C VAL A 212 -6.42 -18.05 -2.13
N LEU A 213 -7.18 -18.55 -3.09
CA LEU A 213 -7.92 -17.73 -4.05
C LEU A 213 -8.85 -16.74 -3.35
N LYS A 214 -9.61 -17.22 -2.36
CA LYS A 214 -10.52 -16.37 -1.57
C LYS A 214 -9.77 -15.29 -0.79
N LYS A 215 -8.64 -15.62 -0.16
CA LYS A 215 -7.81 -14.62 0.54
C LYS A 215 -7.26 -13.58 -0.44
N LEU A 216 -6.76 -14.01 -1.60
CA LEU A 216 -6.21 -13.10 -2.61
C LEU A 216 -7.29 -12.20 -3.23
N ILE A 217 -8.51 -12.72 -3.46
CA ILE A 217 -9.69 -11.91 -3.82
C ILE A 217 -9.96 -10.88 -2.73
N PHE A 218 -10.02 -11.30 -1.48
CA PHE A 218 -10.33 -10.41 -0.36
C PHE A 218 -9.31 -9.28 -0.24
N TYR A 219 -8.02 -9.59 -0.37
CA TYR A 219 -6.97 -8.57 -0.41
C TYR A 219 -7.11 -7.66 -1.62
N ALA A 220 -7.28 -8.19 -2.83
CA ALA A 220 -7.42 -7.39 -4.04
C ALA A 220 -8.63 -6.45 -3.98
N VAL A 221 -9.77 -6.93 -3.46
CA VAL A 221 -10.98 -6.12 -3.27
C VAL A 221 -10.77 -5.02 -2.24
N ASN A 222 -10.23 -5.36 -1.07
CA ASN A 222 -10.01 -4.38 -0.02
C ASN A 222 -8.98 -3.34 -0.44
N MET A 223 -7.98 -3.73 -1.23
CA MET A 223 -6.95 -2.85 -1.76
C MET A 223 -7.52 -1.83 -2.73
N GLY A 224 -8.20 -2.27 -3.79
CA GLY A 224 -8.77 -1.36 -4.77
C GLY A 224 -9.93 -0.52 -4.22
N LEU A 225 -10.69 -1.06 -3.25
CA LEU A 225 -11.71 -0.27 -2.55
C LEU A 225 -11.08 0.81 -1.68
N LEU A 226 -9.97 0.51 -1.00
CA LEU A 226 -9.30 1.45 -0.10
C LEU A 226 -8.66 2.62 -0.87
N THR A 227 -7.95 2.35 -1.97
CA THR A 227 -7.34 3.39 -2.83
C THR A 227 -8.42 4.25 -3.48
N SER A 228 -9.43 3.63 -4.10
CA SER A 228 -10.55 4.36 -4.69
C SER A 228 -11.35 5.17 -3.66
N LEU A 229 -11.52 4.67 -2.43
CA LEU A 229 -12.21 5.42 -1.38
C LEU A 229 -11.41 6.67 -1.00
N ALA A 230 -10.09 6.56 -0.86
CA ALA A 230 -9.24 7.70 -0.58
C ALA A 230 -9.35 8.76 -1.70
N ASP A 231 -9.28 8.33 -2.96
CA ASP A 231 -9.41 9.22 -4.12
C ASP A 231 -10.78 9.91 -4.19
N VAL A 232 -11.86 9.19 -3.87
CA VAL A 232 -13.21 9.76 -3.74
C VAL A 232 -13.26 10.80 -2.63
N VAL A 233 -12.66 10.53 -1.47
CA VAL A 233 -12.61 11.50 -0.36
C VAL A 233 -11.84 12.75 -0.78
N VAL A 234 -10.68 12.60 -1.45
CA VAL A 234 -9.92 13.72 -2.02
C VAL A 234 -10.81 14.53 -2.98
N LEU A 235 -11.52 13.87 -3.90
CA LEU A 235 -12.39 14.51 -4.89
C LEU A 235 -13.53 15.30 -4.23
N VAL A 236 -14.18 14.72 -3.23
CA VAL A 236 -15.27 15.37 -2.47
C VAL A 236 -14.73 16.59 -1.73
N LEU A 237 -13.61 16.46 -1.01
CA LEU A 237 -13.01 17.58 -0.28
C LEU A 237 -12.54 18.69 -1.23
N ALA A 238 -12.01 18.33 -2.40
CA ALA A 238 -11.59 19.26 -3.44
C ALA A 238 -12.75 20.11 -3.97
N ASN A 239 -13.91 19.49 -4.20
CA ASN A 239 -15.04 20.11 -4.89
C ASN A 239 -16.16 20.59 -3.95
N TYR A 240 -15.97 20.48 -2.63
CA TYR A 240 -16.99 20.90 -1.68
C TYR A 240 -17.19 22.43 -1.68
N PRO A 241 -18.41 22.92 -1.96
CA PRO A 241 -18.68 24.36 -2.15
C PRO A 241 -18.72 25.15 -0.83
N GLY A 242 -18.79 24.48 0.34
CA GLY A 242 -18.85 25.15 1.64
C GLY A 242 -17.51 25.75 2.09
N TRP A 243 -16.41 25.44 1.42
CA TRP A 243 -15.09 25.97 1.73
C TRP A 243 -14.96 27.43 1.28
N LYS A 244 -15.11 28.37 2.23
CA LYS A 244 -14.94 29.81 1.96
C LYS A 244 -13.49 30.31 2.07
N SER A 245 -12.65 29.58 2.80
CA SER A 245 -11.26 29.93 3.08
C SER A 245 -10.29 28.86 2.59
N LEU A 246 -9.01 29.24 2.44
CA LEU A 246 -7.94 28.30 2.11
C LEU A 246 -7.89 27.19 3.18
N ASN A 247 -7.94 25.94 2.73
CA ASN A 247 -7.90 24.76 3.59
C ASN A 247 -7.15 23.64 2.87
N PHE A 248 -6.49 22.78 3.64
CA PHE A 248 -5.61 21.73 3.13
C PHE A 248 -6.15 20.32 3.44
N TYR A 249 -7.44 20.18 3.75
CA TYR A 249 -8.05 18.86 4.00
C TYR A 249 -7.89 17.90 2.82
N GLN A 250 -8.06 18.39 1.59
CA GLN A 250 -7.80 17.59 0.39
C GLN A 250 -6.33 17.13 0.32
N LEU A 251 -5.38 18.05 0.56
CA LEU A 251 -3.94 17.74 0.53
C LEU A 251 -3.55 16.74 1.61
N THR A 252 -4.21 16.80 2.76
CA THR A 252 -4.03 15.87 3.90
C THR A 252 -4.33 14.44 3.51
N VAL A 253 -5.44 14.21 2.81
CA VAL A 253 -5.81 12.87 2.35
C VAL A 253 -4.92 12.46 1.17
N PHE A 254 -4.61 13.39 0.27
CA PHE A 254 -3.73 13.13 -0.88
C PHE A 254 -2.30 12.74 -0.47
N GLU A 255 -1.79 13.26 0.66
CA GLU A 255 -0.54 12.83 1.29
C GLU A 255 -0.50 11.33 1.62
N ILE A 256 -1.66 10.72 1.85
CA ILE A 256 -1.76 9.31 2.22
C ILE A 256 -1.96 8.42 0.98
N VAL A 257 -2.52 8.94 -0.11
CA VAL A 257 -2.88 8.18 -1.33
C VAL A 257 -1.68 7.40 -1.88
N GLY A 258 -0.54 8.05 -2.10
CA GLY A 258 0.66 7.37 -2.61
C GLY A 258 1.10 6.20 -1.72
N ASN A 259 0.98 6.33 -0.40
CA ASN A 259 1.29 5.25 0.53
C ASN A 259 0.31 4.09 0.39
N LEU A 260 -0.99 4.36 0.18
CA LEU A 260 -1.99 3.33 0.01
C LEU A 260 -1.73 2.49 -1.24
N TYR A 261 -1.34 3.14 -2.35
CA TYR A 261 -0.92 2.44 -3.58
C TYR A 261 0.34 1.59 -3.35
N ALA A 262 1.38 2.15 -2.73
CA ALA A 262 2.63 1.44 -2.45
C ALA A 262 2.43 0.25 -1.50
N ASN A 263 1.69 0.43 -0.41
CA ASN A 263 1.38 -0.63 0.54
C ASN A 263 0.48 -1.71 -0.06
N THR A 264 -0.48 -1.34 -0.91
CA THR A 264 -1.31 -2.28 -1.67
C THR A 264 -0.46 -3.15 -2.59
N PHE A 265 0.46 -2.54 -3.34
CA PHE A 265 1.39 -3.24 -4.22
C PHE A 265 2.26 -4.25 -3.46
N LEU A 266 2.91 -3.82 -2.37
CA LEU A 266 3.80 -4.67 -1.58
C LEU A 266 3.05 -5.76 -0.82
N ALA A 267 1.88 -5.46 -0.26
CA ALA A 267 1.06 -6.47 0.39
C ALA A 267 0.55 -7.52 -0.60
N CYS A 268 0.25 -7.15 -1.85
CA CYS A 268 -0.09 -8.12 -2.90
C CYS A 268 1.08 -9.08 -3.20
N LEU A 269 2.33 -8.57 -3.21
CA LEU A 269 3.52 -9.41 -3.36
C LEU A 269 3.73 -10.33 -2.15
N ASN A 270 3.61 -9.78 -0.94
CA ASN A 270 3.86 -10.50 0.31
C ASN A 270 2.77 -11.50 0.69
N ALA A 271 1.57 -11.41 0.09
CA ALA A 271 0.48 -12.35 0.32
C ALA A 271 0.76 -13.77 -0.21
N ARG A 272 1.81 -13.97 -1.02
CA ARG A 272 2.18 -15.29 -1.57
C ARG A 272 2.60 -16.29 -0.47
N ASP A 273 3.30 -15.82 0.57
CA ASP A 273 3.75 -16.69 1.67
C ASP A 273 2.71 -16.92 2.75
N MET A 274 1.84 -15.94 3.04
CA MET A 274 0.71 -16.13 3.97
C MET A 274 -0.23 -17.28 3.53
N VAL A 275 -0.09 -17.66 2.28
CA VAL A 275 -0.77 -18.75 1.60
C VAL A 275 0.03 -20.06 1.67
N SER A 276 1.36 -19.99 1.59
CA SER A 276 2.27 -21.15 1.69
C SER A 276 2.36 -21.67 3.13
N GLU A 277 2.57 -20.77 4.10
CA GLU A 277 2.64 -21.07 5.54
C GLU A 277 1.26 -21.38 6.17
N GLY A 278 0.17 -21.13 5.44
CA GLY A 278 -1.21 -21.27 5.88
C GLY A 278 -1.80 -22.69 5.87
N LEU A 279 -1.03 -23.72 6.25
CA LEU A 279 -1.57 -25.02 6.69
C LEU A 279 -1.86 -25.06 8.20
N SER A 280 -1.66 -23.96 8.92
CA SER A 280 -2.18 -23.77 10.27
C SER A 280 -2.11 -22.30 10.61
N LEU A 281 -3.26 -21.70 10.91
CA LEU A 281 -3.49 -20.79 12.03
C LEU A 281 -4.84 -20.09 11.79
N ASP A 282 -5.71 -20.26 12.78
CA ASP A 282 -6.90 -19.46 13.02
C ASP A 282 -6.61 -17.96 12.87
N PRO A 283 -7.61 -17.13 12.53
CA PRO A 283 -7.43 -15.69 12.43
C PRO A 283 -6.81 -15.17 13.73
N PRO A 284 -5.67 -14.45 13.68
CA PRO A 284 -5.09 -13.95 14.91
C PRO A 284 -6.07 -12.94 15.53
N PRO A 285 -6.42 -13.07 16.82
CA PRO A 285 -7.11 -12.01 17.52
C PRO A 285 -6.23 -10.76 17.49
N LEU A 286 -6.87 -9.60 17.39
CA LEU A 286 -6.30 -8.25 17.38
C LEU A 286 -5.50 -7.94 18.66
N HIS A 287 -4.43 -8.66 18.99
CA HIS A 287 -3.50 -8.31 20.06
C HIS A 287 -2.08 -8.83 19.77
N THR A 288 -1.15 -7.88 19.69
CA THR A 288 0.30 -8.04 19.92
C THR A 288 1.15 -8.56 18.75
N PHE A 289 1.73 -7.62 17.99
CA PHE A 289 3.00 -7.84 17.29
C PHE A 289 4.11 -8.07 18.33
N SER A 290 4.47 -9.32 18.61
CA SER A 290 5.70 -9.64 19.33
C SER A 290 6.84 -9.80 18.33
N ILE A 291 7.79 -8.86 18.34
CA ILE A 291 9.06 -8.97 17.62
C ILE A 291 9.93 -9.98 18.35
N SER A 292 10.03 -11.20 17.84
CA SER A 292 11.00 -12.19 18.35
C SER A 292 12.38 -11.89 17.77
N PHE A 293 13.24 -11.27 18.58
CA PHE A 293 14.68 -11.23 18.30
C PHE A 293 15.26 -12.64 18.48
N SER A 294 15.71 -13.24 17.37
CA SER A 294 16.50 -14.47 17.42
C SER A 294 17.86 -14.17 18.05
N ARG A 295 18.07 -14.65 19.28
CA ARG A 295 19.34 -14.53 20.00
C ARG A 295 20.31 -15.56 19.43
N SER A 296 21.19 -15.14 18.53
CA SER A 296 22.30 -15.96 18.04
C SER A 296 23.22 -16.34 19.19
N GLY A 297 23.60 -17.62 19.22
CA GLY A 297 24.26 -18.27 20.34
C GLY A 297 25.66 -17.73 20.64
N PHE A 298 25.90 -17.50 21.93
CA PHE A 298 27.24 -17.55 22.51
C PHE A 298 27.37 -18.87 23.26
N GLY A 299 28.29 -19.72 22.79
CA GLY A 299 28.66 -20.95 23.47
C GLY A 299 29.33 -20.66 24.80
N ASN A 300 28.98 -21.46 25.82
CA ASN A 300 29.76 -21.55 27.03
C ASN A 300 29.94 -23.03 27.37
N SER A 301 31.15 -23.53 27.12
CA SER A 301 31.66 -24.77 27.67
C SER A 301 32.03 -24.57 29.14
N ASN A 302 31.64 -25.53 29.99
CA ASN A 302 32.37 -26.08 31.15
C ASN A 302 31.42 -26.43 32.30
N GLY A 303 31.59 -27.63 32.86
CA GLY A 303 31.08 -27.97 34.19
C GLY A 303 30.52 -29.38 34.33
N THR A 304 31.41 -30.37 34.39
CA THR A 304 31.18 -31.72 34.91
C THR A 304 30.74 -31.69 36.39
N THR A 305 29.78 -32.53 36.81
CA THR A 305 29.93 -33.58 37.87
C THR A 305 28.59 -34.18 38.37
N HIS A 306 28.49 -35.51 38.24
CA HIS A 306 28.07 -36.56 39.19
C HIS A 306 26.65 -36.75 39.80
N SER A 307 26.32 -38.06 39.88
CA SER A 307 25.38 -38.83 40.76
C SER A 307 23.93 -39.05 40.23
N SER A 308 23.61 -40.22 39.64
CA SER A 308 23.12 -41.51 40.22
C SER A 308 21.66 -41.45 40.71
N SER A 309 20.68 -42.27 40.31
CA SER A 309 20.62 -43.75 40.28
C SER A 309 19.31 -44.27 39.63
N ARG A 310 19.35 -45.49 39.03
CA ARG A 310 18.33 -46.59 38.93
C ARG A 310 16.85 -46.26 38.63
N ALA A 311 16.02 -47.00 37.89
CA ALA A 311 15.95 -48.30 37.17
C ALA A 311 14.63 -48.19 36.31
N GLY A 312 14.24 -48.99 35.32
CA GLY A 312 14.69 -50.23 34.68
C GLY A 312 13.66 -50.61 33.58
N GLY A 313 14.00 -51.60 32.73
CA GLY A 313 13.11 -52.32 31.78
C GLY A 313 12.72 -51.53 30.51
N GLY A 314 12.76 -52.04 29.28
CA GLY A 314 12.92 -53.39 28.73
C GLY A 314 12.09 -53.45 27.42
N GLY A 315 12.71 -53.90 26.31
CA GLY A 315 12.08 -54.13 24.99
C GLY A 315 12.13 -52.89 24.08
N GLY A 316 12.58 -52.90 22.82
CA GLY A 316 12.71 -53.96 21.82
C GLY A 316 11.94 -53.51 20.57
N GLY A 317 12.63 -53.12 19.49
CA GLY A 317 11.93 -52.76 18.24
C GLY A 317 12.71 -51.90 17.24
N THR A 318 13.35 -52.59 16.29
CA THR A 318 13.49 -52.27 14.85
C THR A 318 14.01 -50.90 14.39
N ALA A 319 15.16 -50.96 13.72
CA ALA A 319 15.72 -49.94 12.85
C ALA A 319 14.78 -49.58 11.69
N SER A 320 14.59 -48.28 11.48
CA SER A 320 14.03 -47.68 10.27
C SER A 320 15.00 -46.59 9.81
N GLN A 321 15.62 -46.83 8.66
CA GLN A 321 16.60 -45.96 8.02
C GLN A 321 15.83 -44.83 7.33
N GLY A 322 15.71 -43.68 8.00
CA GLY A 322 15.08 -42.48 7.43
C GLY A 322 16.04 -41.75 6.50
N SER A 323 15.81 -41.83 5.19
CA SER A 323 16.42 -40.94 4.20
C SER A 323 15.97 -39.50 4.46
N HIS A 324 16.87 -38.64 4.91
CA HIS A 324 16.66 -37.20 5.00
C HIS A 324 16.48 -36.63 3.59
N VAL A 325 15.24 -36.39 3.19
CA VAL A 325 14.92 -35.48 2.09
C VAL A 325 14.87 -34.09 2.69
N SER A 326 15.69 -33.17 2.18
CA SER A 326 15.79 -31.80 2.69
C SER A 326 14.49 -31.04 2.38
N SER A 327 13.99 -30.22 3.31
CA SER A 327 12.80 -29.38 3.08
C SER A 327 12.91 -28.49 1.85
N ALA A 328 14.14 -28.15 1.44
CA ALA A 328 14.42 -27.42 0.20
C ALA A 328 14.08 -28.22 -1.08
N ASP A 329 14.16 -29.55 -1.04
CA ASP A 329 13.80 -30.42 -2.17
C ASP A 329 12.28 -30.61 -2.28
N PHE A 330 11.57 -30.55 -1.15
CA PHE A 330 10.11 -30.61 -1.11
C PHE A 330 9.47 -29.29 -1.57
N GLU A 331 10.03 -28.15 -1.16
CA GLU A 331 9.56 -26.82 -1.54
C GLU A 331 9.85 -26.49 -3.01
N LYS A 332 10.98 -26.99 -3.54
CA LYS A 332 11.29 -26.92 -4.98
C LYS A 332 10.35 -27.80 -5.82
N SER A 333 9.99 -28.99 -5.31
CA SER A 333 8.98 -29.86 -5.92
C SER A 333 7.59 -29.22 -5.96
N GLU A 334 7.15 -28.53 -4.89
CA GLU A 334 5.83 -27.87 -4.86
C GLU A 334 5.75 -26.63 -5.78
N ILE A 335 6.85 -25.88 -5.93
CA ILE A 335 6.92 -24.74 -6.87
C ILE A 335 6.99 -25.24 -8.32
N ASP A 336 7.77 -26.28 -8.59
CA ASP A 336 7.84 -26.92 -9.90
C ASP A 336 6.48 -27.55 -10.26
N ASP A 337 5.72 -28.09 -9.30
CA ASP A 337 4.36 -28.60 -9.54
C ASP A 337 3.35 -27.48 -9.85
N ILE A 338 3.48 -26.29 -9.24
CA ILE A 338 2.62 -25.14 -9.55
C ILE A 338 2.97 -24.55 -10.94
N ASP A 339 4.25 -24.36 -11.24
CA ASP A 339 4.68 -23.88 -12.57
C ASP A 339 4.42 -24.94 -13.65
N MET A 340 4.54 -26.23 -13.32
CA MET A 340 4.15 -27.35 -14.19
C MET A 340 2.65 -27.40 -14.40
N VAL A 341 1.79 -27.22 -13.39
CA VAL A 341 0.33 -27.18 -13.57
C VAL A 341 -0.09 -25.96 -14.42
N ILE A 342 0.61 -24.83 -14.26
CA ILE A 342 0.42 -23.64 -15.11
C ILE A 342 0.88 -23.92 -16.56
N ARG A 343 2.02 -24.59 -16.77
CA ARG A 343 2.56 -24.96 -18.09
C ARG A 343 1.79 -26.11 -18.76
N PHE A 344 1.31 -27.09 -18.02
CA PHE A 344 0.58 -28.26 -18.50
C PHE A 344 -0.81 -27.83 -19.01
N ARG A 345 -1.48 -26.89 -18.33
CA ARG A 345 -2.67 -26.21 -18.87
C ARG A 345 -2.39 -25.32 -20.08
N CYS A 346 -1.15 -24.83 -20.21
CA CYS A 346 -0.71 -24.04 -21.36
C CYS A 346 -0.56 -24.92 -22.63
N GLN A 347 -0.20 -26.20 -22.49
CA GLN A 347 -0.11 -27.16 -23.60
C GLN A 347 -1.45 -27.81 -23.97
N SER A 348 -2.35 -28.06 -23.01
CA SER A 348 -3.62 -28.74 -23.28
C SER A 348 -4.68 -27.90 -24.02
N HIS A 349 -4.38 -26.64 -24.36
CA HIS A 349 -5.31 -25.68 -24.97
C HIS A 349 -4.75 -24.98 -26.22
N LEU A 350 -3.66 -25.48 -26.82
CA LEU A 350 -3.34 -25.15 -28.21
C LEU A 350 -4.36 -25.87 -29.12
N PRO A 351 -5.01 -25.19 -30.07
CA PRO A 351 -5.83 -25.87 -31.05
C PRO A 351 -4.92 -26.79 -31.89
N ASN A 352 -5.30 -28.06 -31.99
CA ASN A 352 -4.72 -28.99 -32.96
C ASN A 352 -4.86 -28.37 -34.36
N SER A 353 -3.78 -27.79 -34.88
CA SER A 353 -3.63 -27.59 -36.32
C SER A 353 -3.33 -28.97 -36.92
N SER A 354 -4.40 -29.70 -37.24
CA SER A 354 -4.34 -30.94 -38.00
C SER A 354 -3.85 -30.64 -39.41
N PHE A 355 -2.67 -31.19 -39.71
CA PHE A 355 -2.28 -31.57 -41.06
C PHE A 355 -3.39 -32.41 -41.71
N SER A 356 -3.84 -31.99 -42.88
CA SER A 356 -4.27 -32.84 -43.99
C SER A 356 -4.06 -32.09 -45.29
#